data_AF-A0A8J2SV69-F1
#
_entry.id   AF-A0A8J2SV69-F1
#
_cell.length_a   1.000
_cell.length_b   1.000
_cell.length_c   1.000
_cell.angle_alpha   90.00
_cell.angle_beta   90.00
_cell.angle_gamma   90.00
#
_symmetry.space_group_name_H-M   'P 1'
#
loop_
_entity.id
_entity.type
_entity.pdbx_description
1 polymer ?
#
loop_
_entity_poly.entity_id
_entity_poly.type
_entity_poly.pdbx_seq_one_letter_code
_entity_poly.pdbx_strand_id
1 'polypeptide(L)'
;MLRAIALLGAAGRAFQAPALGVAAPLSQRAAAATSAEMTDVALENPTCRDRDYAGNAARYLVDLHEKKAVFDFCGGMMFQLVLTDALVDKLKGPDAPNVVIHDASTRRMAQVPGYDKSNFADDATFFHGREVRKVPNAAGGMNFVLQLSAVEDKDGWVAGERDGYDGWGHDSSRVWRDGKRLEDEGVAGFRERYGPNSFTLNHRFYLHLDNTNQLWLSAEDGCEGRLVDPGEKKKLFGLF
;
A
#
# COMPACT_ATOMS: atom_id res chain seq x y z
N MET A 1 62.14 48.96 44.89
CA MET A 1 62.88 50.02 44.19
C MET A 1 62.37 50.11 42.76
N LEU A 2 61.97 51.32 42.35
CA LEU A 2 62.03 51.93 40.99
C LEU A 2 61.52 51.12 39.78
N ARG A 3 60.42 51.53 39.13
CA ARG A 3 60.26 52.50 37.98
C ARG A 3 59.95 51.68 36.70
N ALA A 4 58.85 51.84 35.96
CA ALA A 4 58.15 52.97 35.33
C ALA A 4 58.42 53.05 33.81
N ILE A 5 57.30 53.14 33.03
CA ILE A 5 57.08 53.84 31.74
C ILE A 5 57.56 53.12 30.45
N ALA A 6 56.65 52.60 29.60
CA ALA A 6 55.88 53.22 28.47
C ALA A 6 56.77 53.46 27.22
N LEU A 7 56.38 53.26 25.94
CA LEU A 7 55.19 53.69 25.18
C LEU A 7 55.20 53.06 23.75
N LEU A 8 54.04 53.16 23.08
CA LEU A 8 53.79 53.54 21.66
C LEU A 8 53.75 52.52 20.49
N GLY A 9 52.60 52.58 19.79
CA GLY A 9 52.46 52.50 18.32
C GLY A 9 51.97 51.15 17.78
N ALA A 10 51.06 51.03 16.82
CA ALA A 10 50.28 51.98 16.02
C ALA A 10 49.09 51.24 15.38
N ALA A 11 48.12 52.00 14.89
CA ALA A 11 46.88 51.55 14.26
C ALA A 11 47.08 50.81 12.92
N GLY A 12 46.19 49.86 12.64
CA GLY A 12 46.00 49.28 11.31
C GLY A 12 44.58 48.72 11.16
N ARG A 13 43.68 49.52 10.57
CA ARG A 13 42.36 49.07 10.09
C ARG A 13 42.54 48.33 8.76
N ALA A 14 41.97 47.15 8.63
CA ALA A 14 41.72 46.51 7.34
C ALA A 14 40.28 46.01 7.26
N PHE A 15 39.69 46.28 6.10
CA PHE A 15 38.29 46.15 5.72
C PHE A 15 37.73 44.73 5.85
N GLN A 16 36.49 44.63 6.35
CA GLN A 16 35.66 43.44 6.29
C GLN A 16 34.74 43.56 5.06
N ALA A 17 34.93 42.70 4.07
CA ALA A 17 34.07 42.59 2.89
C ALA A 17 32.81 41.76 3.21
N PRO A 18 31.65 42.06 2.61
CA PRO A 18 30.41 41.33 2.87
C PRO A 18 30.39 39.98 2.12
N ALA A 19 30.02 38.92 2.82
CA ALA A 19 29.77 37.61 2.22
C ALA A 19 28.46 37.68 1.39
N LEU A 20 28.60 37.42 0.09
CA LEU A 20 27.50 37.24 -0.85
C LEU A 20 26.63 36.04 -0.43
N GLY A 21 25.32 36.28 -0.37
CA GLY A 21 24.32 35.26 -0.11
C GLY A 21 24.32 34.17 -1.17
N VAL A 22 24.34 32.93 -0.72
CA VAL A 22 24.19 31.74 -1.57
C VAL A 22 22.70 31.61 -1.92
N ALA A 23 22.37 31.85 -3.18
CA ALA A 23 21.07 31.52 -3.74
C ALA A 23 20.86 30.01 -3.69
N ALA A 24 19.73 29.57 -3.12
CA ALA A 24 19.34 28.17 -3.10
C ALA A 24 19.09 27.65 -4.53
N PRO A 25 19.54 26.43 -4.88
CA PRO A 25 19.39 25.93 -6.24
C PRO A 25 17.94 25.49 -6.49
N LEU A 26 17.26 26.17 -7.42
CA LEU A 26 15.95 25.81 -7.98
C LEU A 26 15.93 24.49 -8.77
N SER A 27 17.01 23.71 -8.76
CA SER A 27 17.21 22.55 -9.62
C SER A 27 16.74 21.21 -9.02
N GLN A 28 16.42 21.14 -7.71
CA GLN A 28 15.96 19.90 -7.06
C GLN A 28 14.47 19.59 -7.26
N ARG A 29 13.63 20.59 -7.60
CA ARG A 29 12.18 20.37 -7.81
C ARG A 29 11.85 19.64 -9.10
N ALA A 30 12.65 19.80 -10.16
CA ALA A 30 12.36 19.20 -11.47
C ALA A 30 12.66 17.69 -11.52
N ALA A 31 13.72 17.23 -10.86
CA ALA A 31 14.10 15.81 -10.81
C ALA A 31 13.15 14.98 -9.93
N ALA A 32 12.63 15.56 -8.85
CA ALA A 32 11.63 14.92 -8.00
C ALA A 32 10.26 14.80 -8.73
N ALA A 33 9.88 15.82 -9.50
CA ALA A 33 8.64 15.79 -10.29
C ALA A 33 8.69 14.76 -11.43
N THR A 34 9.82 14.64 -12.14
CA THR A 34 9.99 13.62 -13.19
C THR A 34 10.05 12.21 -12.65
N SER A 35 10.65 12.00 -11.47
CA SER A 35 10.66 10.68 -10.80
C SER A 35 9.28 10.31 -10.25
N ALA A 36 8.49 11.29 -9.77
CA ALA A 36 7.13 11.09 -9.28
C ALA A 36 6.13 10.83 -10.43
N GLU A 37 6.25 11.51 -11.57
CA GLU A 37 5.43 11.23 -12.77
C GLU A 37 5.80 9.89 -13.43
N MET A 38 7.09 9.51 -13.45
CA MET A 38 7.51 8.21 -13.98
C MET A 38 6.98 7.04 -13.14
N THR A 39 6.91 7.20 -11.81
CA THR A 39 6.36 6.19 -10.90
C THR A 39 4.84 6.06 -11.03
N ASP A 40 4.11 7.13 -11.33
CA ASP A 40 2.65 7.07 -11.51
C ASP A 40 2.25 6.26 -12.77
N VAL A 41 2.98 6.43 -13.89
CA VAL A 41 2.76 5.61 -15.10
C VAL A 41 3.15 4.14 -14.87
N ALA A 42 4.18 3.91 -14.05
CA ALA A 42 4.70 2.58 -13.77
C ALA A 42 3.75 1.70 -13.00
N LEU A 43 2.87 2.28 -12.18
CA LEU A 43 2.00 1.45 -11.36
C LEU A 43 0.93 0.72 -12.17
N GLU A 44 0.46 1.30 -13.27
CA GLU A 44 -0.71 0.82 -14.01
C GLU A 44 -0.35 0.31 -15.42
N ASN A 45 0.83 0.67 -15.92
CA ASN A 45 1.35 0.18 -17.19
C ASN A 45 2.27 -1.03 -16.97
N PRO A 46 1.93 -2.23 -17.47
CA PRO A 46 2.74 -3.43 -17.27
C PRO A 46 4.20 -3.30 -17.73
N THR A 47 4.43 -2.63 -18.85
CA THR A 47 5.78 -2.42 -19.40
C THR A 47 6.62 -1.53 -18.48
N CYS A 48 6.01 -0.49 -17.91
CA CYS A 48 6.70 0.39 -16.97
C CYS A 48 6.91 -0.30 -15.61
N ARG A 49 5.92 -1.07 -15.12
CA ARG A 49 6.07 -1.92 -13.92
C ARG A 49 7.27 -2.84 -14.05
N ASP A 50 7.35 -3.62 -15.13
CA ASP A 50 8.41 -4.61 -15.30
C ASP A 50 9.80 -3.97 -15.40
N ARG A 51 9.88 -2.81 -16.06
CA ARG A 51 11.12 -2.01 -16.14
C ARG A 51 11.55 -1.47 -14.78
N ASP A 52 10.63 -0.86 -14.03
CA ASP A 52 10.97 -0.05 -12.86
C ASP A 52 11.11 -0.90 -11.58
N TYR A 53 10.36 -1.99 -11.49
CA TYR A 53 10.45 -2.91 -10.35
C TYR A 53 11.39 -4.09 -10.61
N ALA A 54 11.65 -4.46 -11.87
CA ALA A 54 12.54 -5.56 -12.24
C ALA A 54 12.30 -6.85 -11.41
N GLY A 55 11.02 -7.17 -11.16
CA GLY A 55 10.60 -8.32 -10.36
C GLY A 55 10.49 -8.07 -8.84
N ASN A 56 10.79 -6.87 -8.34
CA ASN A 56 10.61 -6.50 -6.92
C ASN A 56 9.13 -6.21 -6.60
N ALA A 57 8.33 -7.28 -6.53
CA ALA A 57 6.90 -7.21 -6.25
C ALA A 57 6.57 -6.65 -4.86
N ALA A 58 7.45 -6.86 -3.86
CA ALA A 58 7.28 -6.30 -2.53
C ALA A 58 7.27 -4.76 -2.56
N ARG A 59 8.26 -4.15 -3.23
CA ARG A 59 8.33 -2.70 -3.41
C ARG A 59 7.15 -2.18 -4.24
N TYR A 60 6.74 -2.92 -5.27
CA TYR A 60 5.59 -2.55 -6.08
C TYR A 60 4.28 -2.49 -5.28
N LEU A 61 4.02 -3.50 -4.42
CA LEU A 61 2.83 -3.52 -3.58
C LEU A 61 2.78 -2.36 -2.58
N VAL A 62 3.95 -2.01 -2.01
CA VAL A 62 4.10 -0.81 -1.16
C VAL A 62 3.78 0.47 -1.92
N ASP A 63 4.28 0.63 -3.14
CA ASP A 63 4.04 1.84 -3.94
C ASP A 63 2.56 1.96 -4.35
N LEU A 64 1.90 0.84 -4.69
CA LEU A 64 0.45 0.79 -4.92
C LEU A 64 -0.32 1.29 -3.70
N HIS A 65 0.08 0.87 -2.49
CA HIS A 65 -0.51 1.34 -1.25
C HIS A 65 -0.30 2.83 -1.00
N GLU A 66 0.93 3.32 -1.12
CA GLU A 66 1.28 4.73 -0.91
C GLU A 66 0.51 5.65 -1.88
N LYS A 67 0.26 5.17 -3.10
CA LYS A 67 -0.51 5.88 -4.12
C LYS A 67 -2.02 5.68 -4.03
N LYS A 68 -2.52 4.93 -3.05
CA LYS A 68 -3.95 4.59 -2.90
C LYS A 68 -4.52 4.00 -4.19
N ALA A 69 -3.78 3.07 -4.78
CA ALA A 69 -4.18 2.30 -5.95
C ALA A 69 -5.59 1.74 -5.77
N VAL A 70 -6.34 1.68 -6.87
CA VAL A 70 -7.74 1.21 -6.87
C VAL A 70 -7.87 0.01 -7.78
N PHE A 71 -8.50 -1.03 -7.26
CA PHE A 71 -8.83 -2.25 -8.00
C PHE A 71 -10.33 -2.27 -8.32
N ASP A 72 -10.67 -2.62 -9.56
CA ASP A 72 -12.03 -2.92 -9.99
C ASP A 72 -12.34 -4.36 -9.60
N PHE A 73 -12.68 -4.56 -8.33
CA PHE A 73 -12.93 -5.86 -7.73
C PHE A 73 -14.36 -6.29 -8.01
N CYS A 74 -14.57 -7.58 -8.31
CA CYS A 74 -15.87 -8.17 -8.64
C CYS A 74 -16.59 -7.52 -9.84
N GLY A 75 -15.87 -6.85 -10.75
CA GLY A 75 -16.44 -6.33 -12.00
C GLY A 75 -17.41 -5.16 -11.81
N GLY A 76 -16.99 -4.15 -11.05
CA GLY A 76 -17.67 -2.86 -10.93
C GLY A 76 -17.51 -2.19 -9.57
N MET A 77 -16.83 -2.83 -8.62
CA MET A 77 -16.64 -2.29 -7.28
C MET A 77 -15.21 -1.77 -7.10
N MET A 78 -15.07 -0.47 -6.86
CA MET A 78 -13.77 0.21 -6.79
C MET A 78 -13.24 0.19 -5.36
N PHE A 79 -12.23 -0.65 -5.11
CA PHE A 79 -11.59 -0.79 -3.81
C PHE A 79 -10.21 -0.13 -3.80
N GLN A 80 -9.98 0.76 -2.83
CA GLN A 80 -8.62 1.22 -2.54
C GLN A 80 -7.80 0.12 -1.87
N LEU A 81 -6.56 -0.09 -2.32
CA LEU A 81 -5.60 -0.94 -1.60
C LEU A 81 -5.07 -0.23 -0.34
N VAL A 82 -5.08 -0.93 0.79
CA VAL A 82 -4.45 -0.52 2.04
C VAL A 82 -3.62 -1.68 2.58
N LEU A 83 -2.35 -1.43 2.90
CA LEU A 83 -1.53 -2.36 3.68
C LEU A 83 -1.52 -1.84 5.12
N THR A 84 -1.57 -2.74 6.08
CA THR A 84 -1.26 -2.43 7.48
C THR A 84 0.19 -2.03 7.64
N ASP A 85 0.50 -1.24 8.67
CA ASP A 85 1.88 -0.82 8.98
C ASP A 85 2.82 -2.01 9.14
N ALA A 86 2.40 -3.10 9.81
CA ALA A 86 3.23 -4.30 9.98
C ALA A 86 3.62 -4.95 8.65
N LEU A 87 2.68 -5.04 7.70
CA LEU A 87 2.97 -5.53 6.36
C LEU A 87 3.87 -4.57 5.57
N VAL A 88 3.64 -3.25 5.67
CA VAL A 88 4.51 -2.25 5.02
C VAL A 88 5.94 -2.38 5.53
N ASP A 89 6.13 -2.47 6.85
CA ASP A 89 7.44 -2.61 7.48
C ASP A 89 8.12 -3.90 7.02
N LYS A 90 7.38 -5.01 6.97
CA LYS A 90 7.90 -6.30 6.48
C LYS A 90 8.34 -6.22 5.02
N LEU A 91 7.54 -5.60 4.14
CA LEU A 91 7.86 -5.48 2.71
C LEU A 91 8.99 -4.49 2.41
N LYS A 92 9.24 -3.52 3.29
CA LYS A 92 10.38 -2.58 3.20
C LYS A 92 11.64 -3.08 3.89
N GLY A 93 11.53 -4.11 4.73
CA GLY A 93 12.60 -4.61 5.57
C GLY A 93 13.72 -5.32 4.79
N PRO A 94 14.88 -5.54 5.43
CA PRO A 94 15.99 -6.28 4.82
C PRO A 94 15.63 -7.74 4.53
N ASP A 95 14.70 -8.31 5.29
CA ASP A 95 14.19 -9.67 5.16
C ASP A 95 12.83 -9.70 4.45
N ALA A 96 12.58 -8.74 3.54
CA ALA A 96 11.33 -8.65 2.81
C ALA A 96 11.02 -9.97 2.09
N PRO A 97 9.78 -10.48 2.19
CA PRO A 97 9.39 -11.71 1.53
C PRO A 97 9.49 -11.53 0.02
N ASN A 98 9.83 -12.62 -0.68
CA ASN A 98 9.76 -12.65 -2.13
C ASN A 98 8.29 -12.79 -2.55
N VAL A 99 7.59 -11.65 -2.65
CA VAL A 99 6.18 -11.60 -3.03
C VAL A 99 5.99 -12.24 -4.41
N VAL A 100 5.06 -13.18 -4.48
CA VAL A 100 4.78 -13.95 -5.69
C VAL A 100 3.64 -13.29 -6.45
N ILE A 101 3.89 -12.96 -7.72
CA ILE A 101 2.85 -12.63 -8.69
C ILE A 101 2.79 -13.80 -9.67
N HIS A 102 1.71 -14.58 -9.60
CA HIS A 102 1.55 -15.73 -10.50
C HIS A 102 1.30 -15.27 -11.94
N ASP A 103 1.64 -16.13 -12.90
CA ASP A 103 1.33 -15.85 -14.31
C ASP A 103 -0.16 -16.08 -14.63
N ALA A 104 -0.52 -15.82 -15.90
CA ALA A 104 -1.89 -15.91 -16.38
C ALA A 104 -2.51 -17.33 -16.39
N SER A 105 -1.73 -18.36 -16.08
CA SER A 105 -2.22 -19.73 -15.87
C SER A 105 -2.87 -19.93 -14.50
N THR A 106 -2.60 -19.05 -13.53
CA THR A 106 -3.12 -19.12 -12.16
C THR A 106 -4.16 -18.03 -11.92
N ARG A 107 -5.35 -18.19 -12.51
CA ARG A 107 -6.47 -17.24 -12.38
C ARG A 107 -7.36 -17.52 -11.17
N ARG A 108 -7.23 -18.68 -10.56
CA ARG A 108 -7.94 -19.06 -9.34
C ARG A 108 -6.93 -19.51 -8.31
N MET A 109 -7.15 -19.16 -7.04
CA MET A 109 -6.27 -19.58 -5.96
C MET A 109 -6.11 -21.11 -5.89
N ALA A 110 -7.17 -21.86 -6.22
CA ALA A 110 -7.15 -23.31 -6.30
C ALA A 110 -6.20 -23.90 -7.37
N GLN A 111 -5.63 -23.08 -8.25
CA GLN A 111 -4.63 -23.47 -9.25
C GLN A 111 -3.19 -23.27 -8.74
N VAL A 112 -3.00 -22.57 -7.61
CA VAL A 112 -1.68 -22.38 -7.02
C VAL A 112 -1.11 -23.75 -6.61
N PRO A 113 0.12 -24.11 -7.02
CA PRO A 113 0.73 -25.37 -6.61
C PRO A 113 0.78 -25.51 -5.08
N GLY A 114 0.29 -26.64 -4.57
CA GLY A 114 0.24 -26.90 -3.13
C GLY A 114 -0.92 -26.21 -2.39
N TYR A 115 -1.86 -25.59 -3.11
CA TYR A 115 -3.06 -25.02 -2.52
C TYR A 115 -3.87 -26.06 -1.73
N ASP A 116 -4.30 -25.63 -0.55
CA ASP A 116 -5.31 -26.29 0.26
C ASP A 116 -6.34 -25.29 0.78
N LYS A 117 -7.54 -25.79 1.11
CA LYS A 117 -8.60 -25.01 1.74
C LYS A 117 -8.26 -24.82 3.22
N SER A 118 -7.59 -23.74 3.54
CA SER A 118 -7.09 -23.41 4.87
C SER A 118 -7.05 -21.91 5.07
N ASN A 119 -6.80 -21.48 6.30
CA ASN A 119 -6.54 -20.07 6.62
C ASN A 119 -5.05 -19.69 6.47
N PHE A 120 -4.23 -20.53 5.85
CA PHE A 120 -2.78 -20.32 5.76
C PHE A 120 -2.44 -19.09 4.89
N ALA A 121 -1.53 -18.25 5.40
CA ALA A 121 -0.90 -17.14 4.69
C ALA A 121 0.59 -17.08 5.06
N ASP A 122 1.43 -16.53 4.19
CA ASP A 122 2.89 -16.51 4.31
C ASP A 122 3.52 -15.12 4.06
N ASP A 123 2.68 -14.10 3.81
CA ASP A 123 3.08 -12.74 3.43
C ASP A 123 3.86 -12.65 2.10
N ALA A 124 3.86 -13.72 1.31
CA ALA A 124 4.59 -13.82 0.04
C ALA A 124 3.66 -14.24 -1.11
N THR A 125 3.07 -15.42 -0.98
CA THR A 125 2.14 -16.05 -1.92
C THR A 125 0.70 -15.68 -1.55
N PHE A 126 0.39 -15.81 -0.27
CA PHE A 126 -0.93 -15.60 0.29
C PHE A 126 -0.88 -14.55 1.39
N PHE A 127 -1.82 -13.63 1.34
CA PHE A 127 -1.99 -12.55 2.31
C PHE A 127 -3.30 -12.74 3.05
N HIS A 128 -3.28 -12.54 4.36
CA HIS A 128 -4.52 -12.25 5.07
C HIS A 128 -4.98 -10.85 4.71
N GLY A 129 -6.27 -10.67 4.54
CA GLY A 129 -6.82 -9.35 4.34
C GLY A 129 -8.30 -9.25 4.63
N ARG A 130 -8.83 -8.05 4.48
CA ARG A 130 -10.24 -7.75 4.64
C ARG A 130 -10.74 -6.94 3.47
N GLU A 131 -11.91 -7.33 3.00
CA GLU A 131 -12.80 -6.41 2.35
C GLU A 131 -13.41 -5.49 3.42
N VAL A 132 -13.21 -4.18 3.34
CA VAL A 132 -13.75 -3.20 4.28
C VAL A 132 -14.68 -2.24 3.53
N ARG A 133 -15.95 -2.18 3.95
CA ARG A 133 -16.97 -1.32 3.35
C ARG A 133 -17.31 -0.13 4.24
N LYS A 134 -17.88 0.92 3.62
CA LYS A 134 -18.28 2.19 4.27
C LYS A 134 -17.10 2.96 4.88
N VAL A 135 -15.94 2.91 4.22
CA VAL A 135 -14.74 3.66 4.60
C VAL A 135 -14.81 5.08 4.04
N PRO A 136 -14.99 6.12 4.88
CA PRO A 136 -15.08 7.49 4.38
C PRO A 136 -13.83 7.89 3.61
N ASN A 137 -14.02 8.51 2.44
CA ASN A 137 -12.95 9.05 1.59
C ASN A 137 -11.98 7.99 1.02
N ALA A 138 -12.37 6.71 0.99
CA ALA A 138 -11.59 5.72 0.25
C ALA A 138 -11.51 6.11 -1.23
N ALA A 139 -10.32 5.96 -1.83
CA ALA A 139 -10.13 6.16 -3.24
C ALA A 139 -11.02 5.22 -4.06
N GLY A 140 -11.41 5.64 -5.27
CA GLY A 140 -12.33 4.87 -6.12
C GLY A 140 -13.81 5.24 -5.95
N GLY A 141 -14.17 6.10 -4.98
CA GLY A 141 -15.48 6.74 -4.91
C GLY A 141 -16.62 5.89 -4.33
N MET A 142 -16.37 4.62 -4.00
CA MET A 142 -17.38 3.70 -3.46
C MET A 142 -17.26 3.45 -1.94
N ASN A 143 -16.31 4.12 -1.27
CA ASN A 143 -16.04 3.94 0.17
C ASN A 143 -15.65 2.50 0.54
N PHE A 144 -14.83 1.87 -0.32
CA PHE A 144 -14.39 0.48 -0.19
C PHE A 144 -12.87 0.38 -0.13
N VAL A 145 -12.37 -0.52 0.71
CA VAL A 145 -10.94 -0.80 0.90
C VAL A 145 -10.68 -2.30 0.86
N LEU A 146 -9.63 -2.71 0.16
CA LEU A 146 -8.99 -4.01 0.31
C LEU A 146 -7.80 -3.82 1.24
N GLN A 147 -7.93 -4.27 2.48
CA GLN A 147 -6.86 -4.23 3.47
C GLN A 147 -6.07 -5.54 3.40
N LEU A 148 -4.75 -5.49 3.24
CA LEU A 148 -3.86 -6.65 3.43
C LEU A 148 -3.06 -6.47 4.73
N SER A 149 -2.81 -7.57 5.44
CA SER A 149 -2.06 -7.61 6.71
C SER A 149 -0.99 -8.66 6.69
N ALA A 150 0.02 -8.47 7.54
CA ALA A 150 0.98 -9.53 7.83
C ALA A 150 0.30 -10.67 8.63
N VAL A 151 0.85 -11.88 8.59
CA VAL A 151 0.35 -13.03 9.37
C VAL A 151 0.31 -12.72 10.88
N GLU A 152 1.39 -12.11 11.37
CA GLU A 152 1.52 -11.69 12.77
C GLU A 152 1.32 -10.18 12.86
N ASP A 153 0.05 -9.78 12.90
CA ASP A 153 -0.35 -8.38 12.86
C ASP A 153 -1.51 -8.12 13.83
N LYS A 154 -1.33 -7.13 14.71
CA LYS A 154 -2.36 -6.66 15.65
C LYS A 154 -3.58 -6.05 14.94
N ASP A 155 -3.39 -5.58 13.71
CA ASP A 155 -4.45 -5.04 12.86
C ASP A 155 -4.93 -6.06 11.82
N GLY A 156 -4.29 -7.24 11.75
CA GLY A 156 -4.64 -8.37 10.89
C GLY A 156 -5.77 -9.22 11.45
N TRP A 157 -5.93 -10.44 10.95
CA TRP A 157 -7.04 -11.32 11.32
C TRP A 157 -7.04 -11.69 12.80
N VAL A 158 -8.21 -11.57 13.45
CA VAL A 158 -8.41 -12.04 14.82
C VAL A 158 -8.63 -13.56 14.86
N ALA A 159 -8.51 -14.17 16.04
CA ALA A 159 -8.67 -15.62 16.22
C ALA A 159 -9.99 -16.15 15.62
N GLY A 160 -11.12 -15.47 15.89
CA GLY A 160 -12.41 -15.88 15.35
C GLY A 160 -12.53 -15.77 13.81
N GLU A 161 -11.73 -14.94 13.16
CA GLU A 161 -11.65 -14.89 11.68
C GLU A 161 -10.84 -16.07 11.13
N ARG A 162 -9.80 -16.49 11.85
CA ARG A 162 -8.93 -17.63 11.49
C ARG A 162 -9.65 -18.95 11.70
N ASP A 163 -10.26 -19.14 12.87
CA ASP A 163 -10.87 -20.42 13.27
C ASP A 163 -12.11 -20.75 12.44
N GLY A 164 -12.89 -19.73 12.07
CA GLY A 164 -14.10 -19.87 11.26
C GLY A 164 -13.86 -19.63 9.77
N TYR A 165 -12.62 -19.60 9.30
CA TYR A 165 -12.33 -19.24 7.91
C TYR A 165 -12.83 -20.30 6.93
N ASP A 166 -13.65 -19.84 5.99
CA ASP A 166 -14.28 -20.64 4.93
C ASP A 166 -14.29 -19.87 3.61
N GLY A 167 -13.21 -19.15 3.27
CA GLY A 167 -13.17 -18.19 2.16
C GLY A 167 -13.33 -18.77 0.74
N TRP A 168 -13.54 -20.07 0.59
CA TRP A 168 -14.01 -20.71 -0.64
C TRP A 168 -15.54 -20.82 -0.73
N GLY A 169 -16.24 -20.47 0.35
CA GLY A 169 -17.69 -20.45 0.45
C GLY A 169 -18.29 -19.15 -0.09
N HIS A 170 -19.62 -19.06 -0.08
CA HIS A 170 -20.33 -17.88 -0.57
C HIS A 170 -20.40 -16.79 0.52
N ASP A 171 -20.13 -15.53 0.19
CA ASP A 171 -20.09 -14.41 1.15
C ASP A 171 -21.32 -14.30 2.07
N SER A 172 -22.50 -14.66 1.58
CA SER A 172 -23.74 -14.61 2.38
C SER A 172 -23.82 -15.65 3.50
N SER A 173 -23.01 -16.71 3.45
CA SER A 173 -22.93 -17.69 4.55
C SER A 173 -21.86 -17.35 5.58
N ARG A 174 -21.05 -16.32 5.32
CA ARG A 174 -19.85 -15.98 6.09
C ARG A 174 -20.15 -14.87 7.11
N VAL A 175 -19.32 -14.81 8.15
CA VAL A 175 -19.50 -13.87 9.25
C VAL A 175 -18.88 -12.52 8.90
N TRP A 176 -19.73 -11.57 8.52
CA TRP A 176 -19.35 -10.16 8.43
C TRP A 176 -19.18 -9.57 9.84
N ARG A 177 -18.12 -8.80 10.06
CA ARG A 177 -17.81 -8.17 11.35
C ARG A 177 -17.91 -6.67 11.23
N ASP A 178 -18.60 -6.03 12.16
CA ASP A 178 -18.55 -4.57 12.26
C ASP A 178 -17.31 -4.10 13.04
N GLY A 179 -17.02 -2.81 12.94
CA GLY A 179 -15.87 -2.24 13.63
C GLY A 179 -15.91 -2.32 15.15
N LYS A 180 -17.10 -2.38 15.78
CA LYS A 180 -17.19 -2.54 17.23
C LYS A 180 -16.72 -3.93 17.64
N ARG A 181 -17.21 -4.96 16.93
CA ARG A 181 -16.82 -6.34 17.17
C ARG A 181 -15.32 -6.54 16.98
N LEU A 182 -14.72 -5.98 15.92
CA LEU A 182 -13.28 -6.09 15.69
C LEU A 182 -12.46 -5.44 16.82
N GLU A 183 -12.89 -4.29 17.32
CA GLU A 183 -12.26 -3.65 18.49
C GLU A 183 -12.38 -4.52 19.76
N ASP A 184 -13.57 -5.09 20.01
CA ASP A 184 -13.78 -6.02 21.13
C ASP A 184 -12.92 -7.31 20.98
N GLU A 185 -12.65 -7.74 19.75
CA GLU A 185 -11.82 -8.91 19.40
C GLU A 185 -10.31 -8.57 19.32
N GLY A 186 -9.92 -7.31 19.56
CA GLY A 186 -8.51 -6.90 19.74
C GLY A 186 -7.91 -5.98 18.68
N VAL A 187 -8.65 -5.61 17.63
CA VAL A 187 -8.19 -4.69 16.57
C VAL A 187 -8.40 -3.24 17.01
N ALA A 188 -7.46 -2.72 17.78
CA ALA A 188 -7.57 -1.39 18.38
C ALA A 188 -7.67 -0.26 17.33
N GLY A 189 -8.61 0.66 17.53
CA GLY A 189 -8.76 1.86 16.69
C GLY A 189 -9.35 1.59 15.29
N PHE A 190 -9.98 0.43 15.07
CA PHE A 190 -10.56 0.08 13.77
C PHE A 190 -11.56 1.13 13.28
N ARG A 191 -12.50 1.57 14.13
CA ARG A 191 -13.53 2.56 13.77
C ARG A 191 -12.98 3.96 13.59
N GLU A 192 -11.88 4.30 14.25
CA GLU A 192 -11.15 5.54 14.00
C GLU A 192 -10.52 5.52 12.60
N ARG A 193 -9.90 4.40 12.23
CA ARG A 193 -9.19 4.25 10.95
C ARG A 193 -10.11 4.13 9.75
N TYR A 194 -11.15 3.30 9.85
CA TYR A 194 -12.03 2.95 8.73
C TYR A 194 -13.41 3.60 8.83
N GLY A 195 -13.69 4.33 9.90
CA GLY A 195 -14.97 4.99 10.13
C GLY A 195 -15.94 4.16 10.99
N PRO A 196 -16.87 4.82 11.68
CA PRO A 196 -17.68 4.20 12.74
C PRO A 196 -18.70 3.16 12.25
N ASN A 197 -19.06 3.23 10.96
CA ASN A 197 -20.06 2.34 10.35
C ASN A 197 -19.41 1.28 9.42
N SER A 198 -18.09 1.18 9.46
CA SER A 198 -17.37 0.21 8.64
C SER A 198 -17.60 -1.22 9.12
N PHE A 199 -17.60 -2.13 8.16
CA PHE A 199 -17.77 -3.55 8.39
C PHE A 199 -16.96 -4.34 7.36
N THR A 200 -16.62 -5.57 7.70
CA THR A 200 -15.62 -6.35 6.97
C THR A 200 -16.01 -7.79 6.73
N LEU A 201 -15.45 -8.33 5.66
CA LEU A 201 -15.33 -9.76 5.42
C LEU A 201 -13.85 -10.09 5.24
N ASN A 202 -13.35 -11.14 5.89
CA ASN A 202 -11.96 -11.54 5.81
C ASN A 202 -11.72 -12.45 4.59
N HIS A 203 -10.69 -12.20 3.78
CA HIS A 203 -10.33 -13.05 2.62
C HIS A 203 -8.83 -13.34 2.59
N ARG A 204 -8.48 -14.55 2.15
CA ARG A 204 -7.12 -14.82 1.70
C ARG A 204 -6.97 -14.23 0.31
N PHE A 205 -5.92 -13.46 0.11
CA PHE A 205 -5.62 -12.81 -1.15
C PHE A 205 -4.34 -13.35 -1.78
N TYR A 206 -4.26 -13.28 -3.10
CA TYR A 206 -3.05 -13.55 -3.87
C TYR A 206 -2.99 -12.63 -5.09
N LEU A 207 -1.81 -12.54 -5.70
CA LEU A 207 -1.57 -11.72 -6.88
C LEU A 207 -1.34 -12.61 -8.10
N HIS A 208 -1.91 -12.22 -9.24
CA HIS A 208 -1.58 -12.84 -10.51
C HIS A 208 -1.62 -11.84 -11.67
N LEU A 209 -1.09 -12.26 -12.80
CA LEU A 209 -1.18 -11.54 -14.06
C LEU A 209 -2.31 -12.13 -14.91
N ASP A 210 -2.82 -11.36 -15.86
CA ASP A 210 -3.61 -11.90 -16.97
C ASP A 210 -2.77 -12.03 -18.25
N ASN A 211 -3.41 -12.49 -19.33
CA ASN A 211 -2.76 -12.67 -20.64
C ASN A 211 -2.26 -11.36 -21.27
N THR A 212 -2.65 -10.20 -20.73
CA THR A 212 -2.22 -8.86 -21.15
C THR A 212 -1.17 -8.26 -20.22
N ASN A 213 -0.62 -9.08 -19.31
CA ASN A 213 0.37 -8.69 -18.30
C ASN A 213 -0.17 -7.71 -17.24
N GLN A 214 -1.50 -7.55 -17.13
CA GLN A 214 -2.11 -6.70 -16.12
C GLN A 214 -2.14 -7.38 -14.76
N LEU A 215 -1.92 -6.61 -13.69
CA LEU A 215 -1.96 -7.11 -12.32
C LEU A 215 -3.40 -7.25 -11.84
N TRP A 216 -3.67 -8.40 -11.21
CA TRP A 216 -4.90 -8.70 -10.49
C TRP A 216 -4.58 -8.98 -9.02
N LEU A 217 -5.42 -8.44 -8.14
CA LEU A 217 -5.55 -8.87 -6.76
C LEU A 217 -6.81 -9.73 -6.68
N SER A 218 -6.69 -10.92 -6.09
CA SER A 218 -7.75 -11.92 -6.15
C SER A 218 -7.94 -12.57 -4.79
N ALA A 219 -9.19 -12.77 -4.40
CA ALA A 219 -9.62 -13.50 -3.22
C ALA A 219 -9.87 -14.99 -3.54
N GLU A 220 -9.85 -15.81 -2.50
CA GLU A 220 -10.00 -17.27 -2.61
C GLU A 220 -11.35 -17.74 -3.18
N ASP A 221 -12.42 -17.00 -2.90
CA ASP A 221 -13.78 -17.21 -3.41
C ASP A 221 -13.92 -16.95 -4.92
N GLY A 222 -12.88 -16.42 -5.56
CA GLY A 222 -12.85 -16.07 -6.98
C GLY A 222 -13.31 -14.65 -7.28
N CYS A 223 -13.62 -13.85 -6.26
CA CYS A 223 -13.70 -12.41 -6.42
C CYS A 223 -12.30 -11.86 -6.72
N GLU A 224 -12.17 -11.06 -7.77
CA GLU A 224 -10.90 -10.54 -8.22
C GLU A 224 -11.06 -9.16 -8.83
N GLY A 225 -9.99 -8.40 -8.84
CA GLY A 225 -9.99 -7.09 -9.45
C GLY A 225 -8.67 -6.75 -10.11
N ARG A 226 -8.79 -6.14 -11.29
CA ARG A 226 -7.66 -5.53 -11.99
C ARG A 226 -7.39 -4.15 -11.44
N LEU A 227 -6.14 -3.73 -11.53
CA LEU A 227 -5.77 -2.35 -11.26
C LEU A 227 -6.45 -1.40 -12.29
N VAL A 228 -6.92 -0.24 -11.83
CA VAL A 228 -7.69 0.72 -12.65
C VAL A 228 -6.97 2.05 -12.82
N ASP A 229 -6.87 2.50 -14.07
CA ASP A 229 -6.36 3.81 -14.43
C ASP A 229 -7.25 4.96 -13.86
N PRO A 230 -6.69 6.00 -13.21
CA PRO A 230 -7.39 7.21 -12.78
C PRO A 230 -8.26 7.87 -13.86
N GLY A 231 -7.90 7.74 -15.13
CA GLY A 231 -8.69 8.19 -16.28
C GLY A 231 -9.93 7.31 -16.57
N GLU A 232 -9.85 6.00 -16.32
CA GLU A 232 -11.02 5.10 -16.39
C GLU A 232 -11.99 5.36 -15.24
N LYS A 233 -11.48 5.72 -14.04
CA LYS A 233 -12.32 6.19 -12.92
C LYS A 233 -13.21 7.35 -13.39
N LYS A 234 -12.67 8.32 -14.13
CA LYS A 234 -13.46 9.46 -14.65
C LYS A 234 -14.54 9.06 -15.65
N LYS A 235 -14.31 8.03 -16.48
CA LYS A 235 -15.31 7.56 -17.46
C LYS A 235 -16.44 6.76 -16.82
N LEU A 236 -16.12 5.95 -15.80
CA LEU A 236 -17.14 5.19 -15.06
C LEU A 236 -18.06 6.09 -14.23
N PHE A 237 -17.51 7.16 -13.64
CA PHE A 237 -18.27 8.11 -12.81
C PHE A 237 -18.84 9.32 -13.57
N GLY A 238 -18.49 9.49 -14.86
CA GLY A 238 -18.93 10.61 -15.70
C GLY A 238 -20.21 10.36 -16.52
N LEU A 239 -21.00 9.34 -16.18
CA LEU A 239 -22.26 8.97 -16.84
C LEU A 239 -23.52 9.43 -16.07
N PHE A 240 -23.38 10.49 -15.27
CA PHE A 240 -24.49 11.25 -14.68
C PHE A 240 -24.26 12.75 -14.86
#